data_AF-A0A3L7TP15-F1
#
_entry.id   AF-A0A3L7TP15-F1
#
_cell.length_a   1.000
_cell.length_b   1.000
_cell.length_c   1.000
_cell.angle_alpha   90.00
_cell.angle_beta   90.00
_cell.angle_gamma   90.00
#
_symmetry.space_group_name_H-M   'P 1'
#
loop_
_entity.id
_entity.type
_entity.pdbx_description
1 polymer ?
#
loop_
_entity_poly.entity_id
_entity_poly.type
_entity_poly.pdbx_seq_one_letter_code
_entity_poly.pdbx_strand_id
1 'polypeptide(L)'
;MRARNSFVACSSADKSQDTLNSIEETAMRHATIATLALTAAALTTTIASAAGFVGNYAIPGSGRSVQAMNQSTPLAHILALPIKVVMASGAVEAPVFVAQNSITAVAQGNGYVIVATMQTATQTMFGLRHLALTPESIVRIHFGGAQQPLVFDRTSPNPGSAGSLAGQDVAAISVQGLWDARAVWSNPIKVGTAPVRNDAYNMLSIYFSAGVNNGDSFYFTVDTDSAQ
;
A
#
# COMPACT_ATOMS: atom_id res chain seq x y z
N MET A 1 70.18 -39.48 -68.30
CA MET A 1 68.99 -38.61 -68.24
C MET A 1 67.79 -39.43 -67.77
N ARG A 2 67.30 -39.21 -66.55
CA ARG A 2 66.02 -39.74 -66.05
C ARG A 2 65.32 -38.63 -65.27
N ALA A 3 64.22 -38.11 -65.80
CA ALA A 3 63.40 -37.09 -65.16
C ALA A 3 62.48 -37.73 -64.10
N ARG A 4 62.39 -37.12 -62.92
CA ARG A 4 61.43 -37.46 -61.86
C ARG A 4 60.24 -36.50 -61.99
N ASN A 5 59.03 -37.03 -62.12
CA ASN A 5 57.78 -36.29 -61.90
C ASN A 5 57.30 -36.57 -60.47
N SER A 6 57.25 -35.54 -59.64
CA SER A 6 56.64 -35.55 -58.31
C SER A 6 55.25 -34.93 -58.41
N PHE A 7 54.21 -35.73 -58.18
CA PHE A 7 52.83 -35.28 -58.00
C PHE A 7 52.64 -34.86 -56.53
N VAL A 8 52.24 -33.61 -56.31
CA VAL A 8 51.78 -33.11 -55.01
C VAL A 8 50.25 -33.19 -55.02
N ALA A 9 49.67 -34.05 -54.18
CA ALA A 9 48.24 -34.06 -53.93
C ALA A 9 47.90 -32.95 -52.92
N CYS A 10 47.08 -31.99 -53.34
CA CYS A 10 46.55 -30.92 -52.50
C CYS A 10 45.42 -31.50 -51.63
N SER A 11 45.60 -31.54 -50.32
CA SER A 11 44.61 -31.99 -49.33
C SER A 11 43.54 -30.91 -49.12
N SER A 12 42.32 -31.15 -49.58
CA SER A 12 41.15 -30.27 -49.41
C SER A 12 40.18 -30.72 -48.32
N ALA A 13 40.50 -31.78 -47.57
CA ALA A 13 39.58 -32.38 -46.59
C ALA A 13 39.56 -31.68 -45.21
N ASP A 14 40.58 -30.88 -44.88
CA ASP A 14 40.76 -30.36 -43.51
C ASP A 14 39.80 -29.20 -43.16
N LYS A 15 39.37 -28.41 -44.15
CA LYS A 15 38.55 -27.21 -43.89
C LYS A 15 37.07 -27.50 -43.58
N SER A 16 36.59 -28.71 -43.90
CA SER A 16 35.19 -29.09 -43.69
C SER A 16 34.89 -29.44 -42.23
N GLN A 17 35.87 -30.03 -41.52
CA GLN A 17 35.68 -30.51 -40.15
C GLN A 17 35.63 -29.35 -39.15
N ASP A 18 36.50 -28.35 -39.32
CA ASP A 18 36.55 -27.16 -38.46
C ASP A 18 35.27 -26.32 -38.54
N THR A 19 34.63 -26.29 -39.71
CA THR A 19 33.38 -25.55 -39.90
C THR A 19 32.20 -26.23 -39.18
N LEU A 20 32.16 -27.56 -39.15
CA LEU A 20 31.11 -28.31 -38.45
C LEU A 20 31.24 -28.21 -36.93
N ASN A 21 32.46 -28.33 -36.40
CA ASN A 21 32.72 -28.20 -34.96
C ASN A 21 32.36 -26.80 -34.43
N SER A 22 32.60 -25.76 -35.22
CA SER A 22 32.23 -24.37 -34.89
C SER A 22 30.72 -24.15 -34.84
N ILE A 23 29.96 -24.79 -35.74
CA ILE A 23 28.49 -24.71 -35.77
C ILE A 23 27.88 -25.42 -34.55
N GLU A 24 28.40 -26.59 -34.18
CA GLU A 24 27.91 -27.35 -33.02
C GLU A 24 28.19 -26.63 -31.69
N GLU A 25 29.37 -26.03 -31.52
CA GLU A 25 29.69 -25.24 -30.32
C GLU A 25 28.81 -23.99 -30.21
N THR A 26 28.52 -23.34 -31.34
CA THR A 26 27.65 -22.16 -31.37
C THR A 26 26.19 -22.53 -31.05
N ALA A 27 25.69 -23.66 -31.56
CA ALA A 27 24.33 -24.14 -31.29
C ALA A 27 24.14 -24.55 -29.82
N MET A 28 25.13 -25.23 -29.21
CA MET A 28 25.09 -25.58 -27.79
C MET A 28 25.13 -24.35 -26.87
N ARG A 29 25.93 -23.32 -27.20
CA ARG A 29 25.96 -22.06 -26.45
C ARG A 29 24.61 -21.34 -26.54
N HIS A 30 23.97 -21.30 -27.72
CA HIS A 30 22.66 -20.70 -27.90
C HIS A 30 21.55 -21.44 -27.15
N ALA A 31 21.55 -22.78 -27.17
CA ALA A 31 20.58 -23.59 -26.43
C ALA A 31 20.73 -23.42 -24.90
N THR A 32 21.96 -23.30 -24.41
CA THR A 32 22.24 -23.09 -22.98
C THR A 32 21.79 -21.69 -22.52
N ILE A 33 22.04 -20.66 -23.33
CA ILE A 33 21.59 -19.28 -23.04
C ILE A 33 20.06 -19.17 -23.08
N ALA A 34 19.41 -19.78 -24.07
CA ALA A 34 17.95 -19.77 -24.18
C ALA A 34 17.28 -20.47 -22.98
N THR A 35 17.86 -21.56 -22.49
CA THR A 35 17.35 -22.29 -21.32
C THR A 35 17.53 -21.51 -20.03
N LEU A 36 18.69 -20.84 -19.83
CA LEU A 36 18.92 -19.96 -18.68
C LEU A 36 17.97 -18.74 -18.71
N ALA A 37 17.74 -18.14 -19.88
CA ALA A 37 16.83 -17.01 -20.04
C ALA A 37 15.37 -17.40 -19.78
N LEU A 38 14.94 -18.59 -20.22
CA LEU A 38 13.58 -19.08 -19.96
C LEU A 38 13.37 -19.44 -18.48
N THR A 39 14.40 -19.97 -17.81
CA THR A 39 14.34 -20.28 -16.37
C THR A 39 14.38 -19.00 -15.52
N ALA A 40 15.15 -17.99 -15.93
CA ALA A 40 15.14 -16.67 -15.31
C ALA A 40 13.80 -15.96 -15.49
N ALA A 41 13.21 -16.00 -16.68
CA ALA A 41 11.89 -15.43 -16.96
C ALA A 41 10.75 -16.17 -16.24
N ALA A 42 10.88 -17.49 -16.03
CA ALA A 42 9.92 -18.30 -15.28
C ALA A 42 10.05 -18.13 -13.76
N LEU A 43 11.23 -17.79 -13.24
CA LEU A 43 11.40 -17.45 -11.81
C LEU A 43 10.77 -16.07 -11.48
N THR A 44 10.58 -15.21 -12.47
CA THR A 44 9.98 -13.88 -12.31
C THR A 44 8.45 -13.90 -12.15
N THR A 45 7.76 -15.03 -12.33
CA THR A 45 6.29 -15.05 -12.44
C THR A 45 5.53 -15.60 -11.22
N THR A 46 6.18 -15.88 -10.10
CA THR A 46 5.48 -16.19 -8.84
C THR A 46 6.08 -15.49 -7.63
N ILE A 47 6.17 -14.16 -7.69
CA ILE A 47 6.06 -13.40 -6.43
C ILE A 47 4.57 -13.40 -6.10
N ALA A 48 4.15 -14.28 -5.19
CA ALA A 48 2.84 -14.15 -4.58
C ALA A 48 2.77 -12.74 -3.97
N SER A 49 1.89 -11.87 -4.47
CA SER A 49 1.59 -10.61 -3.81
C SER A 49 0.88 -10.95 -2.50
N ALA A 50 1.61 -10.97 -1.39
CA ALA A 50 1.04 -11.18 -0.06
C ALA A 50 0.53 -9.86 0.55
N ALA A 51 0.00 -8.97 -0.29
CA ALA A 51 -0.62 -7.74 0.20
C ALA A 51 -1.95 -8.08 0.86
N GLY A 52 -2.02 -7.97 2.19
CA GLY A 52 -3.18 -8.42 2.97
C GLY A 52 -3.77 -7.34 3.86
N PHE A 53 -5.04 -7.49 4.23
CA PHE A 53 -5.62 -6.78 5.37
C PHE A 53 -5.87 -7.79 6.49
N VAL A 54 -5.17 -7.63 7.61
CA VAL A 54 -5.13 -8.64 8.70
C VAL A 54 -6.03 -8.28 9.88
N GLY A 55 -6.84 -7.22 9.75
CA GLY A 55 -7.99 -7.00 10.61
C GLY A 55 -7.99 -5.71 11.43
N ASN A 56 -8.96 -5.68 12.35
CA ASN A 56 -9.43 -4.48 13.04
C ASN A 56 -9.21 -4.55 14.56
N TYR A 57 -8.45 -3.62 15.16
CA TYR A 57 -8.04 -3.66 16.57
C TYR A 57 -8.34 -2.36 17.32
N ALA A 58 -9.06 -2.38 18.44
CA ALA A 58 -9.19 -1.20 19.31
C ALA A 58 -8.22 -1.26 20.48
N ILE A 59 -7.60 -0.14 20.81
CA ILE A 59 -6.77 0.02 21.99
C ILE A 59 -7.51 0.92 22.99
N PRO A 60 -7.64 0.52 24.27
CA PRO A 60 -8.19 1.39 25.30
C PRO A 60 -7.29 2.61 25.52
N GLY A 61 -7.88 3.74 25.87
CA GLY A 61 -7.14 4.97 26.11
C GLY A 61 -7.97 6.00 26.88
N SER A 62 -7.36 7.16 27.19
CA SER A 62 -8.11 8.27 27.77
C SER A 62 -9.18 8.71 26.76
N GLY A 63 -10.44 8.73 27.18
CA GLY A 63 -11.50 9.18 26.29
C GLY A 63 -11.52 10.70 26.15
N ARG A 64 -11.75 11.20 24.93
CA ARG A 64 -12.09 12.61 24.71
C ARG A 64 -13.58 12.80 24.96
N SER A 65 -13.94 13.75 25.82
CA SER A 65 -15.32 14.17 26.00
C SER A 65 -15.74 15.13 24.88
N VAL A 66 -16.89 14.85 24.27
CA VAL A 66 -17.57 15.69 23.28
C VAL A 66 -18.99 15.95 23.76
N GLN A 67 -19.60 17.05 23.34
CA GLN A 67 -20.97 17.39 23.72
C GLN A 67 -21.98 16.49 22.99
N ALA A 68 -21.78 16.30 21.68
CA ALA A 68 -22.66 15.49 20.83
C ALA A 68 -21.91 14.84 19.67
N MET A 69 -22.59 13.94 18.98
CA MET A 69 -22.15 13.28 17.76
C MET A 69 -23.19 13.48 16.66
N ASN A 70 -22.75 13.56 15.42
CA ASN A 70 -23.61 13.69 14.24
C ASN A 70 -23.15 12.72 13.14
N GLN A 71 -24.13 12.02 12.56
CA GLN A 71 -23.99 11.04 11.48
C GLN A 71 -23.84 11.72 10.12
N SER A 72 -22.81 12.55 10.03
CA SER A 72 -22.45 13.29 8.83
C SER A 72 -21.01 13.74 8.95
N THR A 73 -20.20 13.49 7.93
CA THR A 73 -18.84 14.00 7.80
C THR A 73 -18.79 15.00 6.66
N PRO A 74 -18.90 16.31 6.92
CA PRO A 74 -18.70 17.32 5.88
C PRO A 74 -17.23 17.37 5.46
N LEU A 75 -16.97 17.77 4.21
CA LEU A 75 -15.61 17.89 3.66
C LEU A 75 -14.68 18.72 4.57
N ALA A 76 -15.19 19.78 5.20
CA ALA A 76 -14.43 20.62 6.12
C ALA A 76 -13.78 19.83 7.27
N HIS A 77 -14.43 18.76 7.74
CA HIS A 77 -13.89 17.92 8.81
C HIS A 77 -12.77 17.00 8.31
N ILE A 78 -12.84 16.57 7.04
CA ILE A 78 -11.73 15.86 6.37
C ILE A 78 -10.54 16.80 6.18
N LEU A 79 -10.77 18.05 5.75
CA LEU A 79 -9.70 19.04 5.59
C LEU A 79 -9.01 19.39 6.91
N ALA A 80 -9.76 19.33 8.02
CA ALA A 80 -9.23 19.56 9.37
C ALA A 80 -8.62 18.29 10.01
N LEU A 81 -8.64 17.14 9.32
CA LEU A 81 -8.13 15.87 9.84
C LEU A 81 -6.59 15.89 9.85
N PRO A 82 -5.94 15.84 11.01
CA PRO A 82 -4.49 15.72 11.07
C PRO A 82 -4.06 14.36 10.50
N ILE A 83 -3.02 14.36 9.67
CA ILE A 83 -2.37 13.13 9.21
C ILE A 83 -0.94 13.14 9.70
N LYS A 84 -0.47 11.98 10.15
CA LYS A 84 0.94 11.73 10.41
C LYS A 84 1.37 10.46 9.72
N VAL A 85 2.35 10.57 8.83
CA VAL A 85 2.94 9.44 8.11
C VAL A 85 4.31 9.16 8.71
N VAL A 86 4.57 7.90 9.05
CA VAL A 86 5.84 7.45 9.59
C VAL A 86 6.52 6.58 8.55
N MET A 87 7.73 6.99 8.20
CA MET A 87 8.59 6.33 7.24
C MET A 87 9.41 5.22 7.91
N ALA A 88 9.92 4.28 7.12
CA ALA A 88 10.77 3.18 7.59
C ALA A 88 12.07 3.66 8.26
N SER A 89 12.55 4.85 7.88
CA SER A 89 13.69 5.52 8.50
C SER A 89 13.40 6.04 9.93
N GLY A 90 12.12 6.13 10.30
CA GLY A 90 11.65 6.84 11.49
C GLY A 90 11.29 8.31 11.25
N ALA A 91 11.54 8.85 10.04
CA ALA A 91 11.09 10.18 9.68
C ALA A 91 9.56 10.29 9.76
N VAL A 92 9.11 11.48 10.15
CA VAL A 92 7.69 11.78 10.33
C VAL A 92 7.31 12.92 9.42
N GLU A 93 6.31 12.68 8.58
CA GLU A 93 5.68 13.69 7.75
C GLU A 93 4.25 13.97 8.25
N ALA A 94 3.81 15.22 8.10
CA ALA A 94 2.47 15.64 8.47
C ALA A 94 1.79 16.35 7.29
N PRO A 95 1.44 15.61 6.22
CA PRO A 95 0.79 16.20 5.05
C PRO A 95 -0.62 16.68 5.42
N VAL A 96 -1.08 17.75 4.76
CA VAL A 96 -2.38 18.38 5.02
C VAL A 96 -3.33 18.10 3.87
N PHE A 97 -4.57 17.77 4.17
CA PHE A 97 -5.61 17.61 3.15
C PHE A 97 -5.99 18.95 2.53
N VAL A 98 -5.98 19.00 1.20
CA VAL A 98 -6.46 20.12 0.41
C VAL A 98 -7.65 19.64 -0.43
N ALA A 99 -8.71 20.44 -0.49
CA ALA A 99 -9.88 20.11 -1.29
C ALA A 99 -9.52 20.06 -2.78
N GLN A 100 -9.88 18.96 -3.44
CA GLN A 100 -9.78 18.83 -4.89
C GLN A 100 -11.13 19.10 -5.56
N ASN A 101 -12.22 18.71 -4.92
CA ASN A 101 -13.59 19.00 -5.32
C ASN A 101 -14.51 18.97 -4.08
N SER A 102 -15.83 19.00 -4.28
CA SER A 102 -16.82 19.03 -3.18
C SER A 102 -16.86 17.78 -2.30
N ILE A 103 -16.29 16.65 -2.76
CA ILE A 103 -16.31 15.37 -2.02
C ILE A 103 -14.95 14.72 -1.82
N THR A 104 -13.88 15.31 -2.38
CA THR A 104 -12.54 14.72 -2.40
C THR A 104 -11.51 15.71 -1.87
N ALA A 105 -10.64 15.23 -0.98
CA ALA A 105 -9.46 15.92 -0.53
C ALA A 105 -8.20 15.08 -0.76
N VAL A 106 -7.08 15.74 -1.01
CA VAL A 106 -5.78 15.09 -1.25
C VAL A 106 -4.74 15.69 -0.32
N ALA A 107 -3.97 14.84 0.34
CA ALA A 107 -2.78 15.18 1.09
C ALA A 107 -1.56 14.59 0.36
N GLN A 108 -0.56 15.43 0.07
CA GLN A 108 0.65 15.02 -0.63
C GLN A 108 1.83 15.05 0.34
N GLY A 109 2.58 13.95 0.38
CA GLY A 109 3.86 13.89 1.09
C GLY A 109 5.02 13.68 0.12
N ASN A 110 6.19 13.33 0.65
CA ASN A 110 7.36 13.12 -0.18
C ASN A 110 7.29 11.77 -0.91
N GLY A 111 6.66 11.79 -2.09
CA GLY A 111 6.59 10.63 -2.96
C GLY A 111 5.42 9.69 -2.71
N TYR A 112 4.40 10.13 -1.98
CA TYR A 112 3.14 9.44 -1.85
C TYR A 112 1.97 10.43 -1.83
N VAL A 113 0.78 9.92 -2.09
CA VAL A 113 -0.47 10.66 -1.97
C VAL A 113 -1.45 9.90 -1.11
N ILE A 114 -2.20 10.65 -0.31
CA ILE A 114 -3.34 10.15 0.45
C ILE A 114 -4.57 10.89 -0.06
N VAL A 115 -5.54 10.14 -0.56
CA VAL A 115 -6.82 10.66 -1.07
C VAL A 115 -7.90 10.29 -0.07
N ALA A 116 -8.73 11.25 0.31
CA ALA A 116 -9.95 11.03 1.07
C ALA A 116 -11.14 11.40 0.21
N THR A 117 -12.09 10.47 0.05
CA THR A 117 -13.30 10.67 -0.76
C THR A 117 -14.52 10.29 0.06
N MET A 118 -15.44 11.24 0.24
CA MET A 118 -16.74 10.98 0.86
C MET A 118 -17.56 10.09 -0.08
N GLN A 119 -17.88 8.87 0.36
CA GLN A 119 -18.72 7.92 -0.39
C GLN A 119 -20.20 8.15 -0.09
N THR A 120 -20.49 8.40 1.19
CA THR A 120 -21.82 8.77 1.68
C THR A 120 -21.67 9.89 2.71
N ALA A 121 -22.77 10.27 3.38
CA ALA A 121 -22.70 11.23 4.47
C ALA A 121 -21.87 10.71 5.66
N THR A 122 -21.76 9.41 5.86
CA THR A 122 -21.05 8.81 7.01
C THR A 122 -19.82 8.01 6.57
N GLN A 123 -19.77 7.50 5.33
CA GLN A 123 -18.64 6.69 4.88
C GLN A 123 -17.60 7.50 4.13
N THR A 124 -16.33 7.37 4.55
CA THR A 124 -15.18 7.93 3.85
C THR A 124 -14.29 6.82 3.32
N MET A 125 -13.88 6.92 2.05
CA MET A 125 -12.81 6.12 1.46
C MET A 125 -11.48 6.84 1.62
N PHE A 126 -10.48 6.16 2.17
CA PHE A 126 -9.09 6.61 2.16
C PHE A 126 -8.28 5.75 1.19
N GLY A 127 -7.44 6.40 0.40
CA GLY A 127 -6.55 5.77 -0.56
C GLY A 127 -5.12 6.26 -0.40
N LEU A 128 -4.19 5.37 -0.10
CA LEU A 128 -2.75 5.60 -0.13
C LEU A 128 -2.19 5.08 -1.44
N ARG A 129 -1.35 5.88 -2.10
CA ARG A 129 -0.53 5.42 -3.22
C ARG A 129 0.88 5.99 -3.11
N HIS A 130 1.87 5.11 -3.17
CA HIS A 130 3.28 5.51 -3.25
C HIS A 130 3.68 5.71 -4.72
N LEU A 131 4.19 6.88 -5.03
CA LEU A 131 4.38 7.39 -6.40
C LEU A 131 5.85 7.56 -6.79
N ALA A 132 6.76 7.71 -5.83
CA ALA A 132 8.12 8.10 -6.12
C ALA A 132 9.08 6.91 -6.12
N LEU A 133 10.12 7.04 -6.94
CA LEU A 133 11.32 6.18 -6.91
C LEU A 133 12.20 6.46 -5.68
N THR A 134 11.72 7.22 -4.69
CA THR A 134 12.47 7.45 -3.44
C THR A 134 12.57 6.14 -2.67
N PRO A 135 13.72 5.85 -2.03
CA PRO A 135 13.92 4.60 -1.30
C PRO A 135 13.14 4.53 0.01
N GLU A 136 12.35 5.55 0.35
CA GLU A 136 11.76 5.69 1.66
C GLU A 136 10.33 5.13 1.68
N SER A 137 10.18 3.99 2.35
CA SER A 137 8.91 3.27 2.46
C SER A 137 8.07 3.78 3.63
N ILE A 138 6.75 3.68 3.52
CA ILE A 138 5.81 4.05 4.61
C ILE A 138 5.56 2.81 5.49
N VAL A 139 5.63 2.96 6.81
CA VAL A 139 5.34 1.84 7.74
C VAL A 139 4.10 2.09 8.61
N ARG A 140 3.66 3.34 8.70
CA ARG A 140 2.48 3.70 9.47
C ARG A 140 1.85 5.00 9.00
N ILE A 141 0.53 5.06 9.08
CA ILE A 141 -0.23 6.30 8.91
C ILE A 141 -1.16 6.45 10.10
N HIS A 142 -1.19 7.65 10.67
CA HIS A 142 -2.17 8.06 11.67
C HIS A 142 -3.10 9.08 11.03
N PHE A 143 -4.40 8.82 11.16
CA PHE A 143 -5.48 9.74 10.86
C PHE A 143 -6.10 10.21 12.17
N GLY A 144 -6.19 11.52 12.35
CA GLY A 144 -6.73 12.11 13.57
C GLY A 144 -5.67 12.49 14.61
N GLY A 145 -6.17 13.10 15.68
CA GLY A 145 -5.38 13.59 16.81
C GLY A 145 -6.26 13.72 18.05
N ALA A 146 -6.00 14.74 18.87
CA ALA A 146 -6.70 14.90 20.15
C ALA A 146 -8.00 15.72 20.08
N GLN A 147 -8.20 16.56 19.05
CA GLN A 147 -9.22 17.62 19.09
C GLN A 147 -9.96 17.89 17.76
N GLN A 148 -9.77 17.09 16.71
CA GLN A 148 -10.41 17.32 15.42
C GLN A 148 -11.89 16.91 15.40
N PRO A 149 -12.74 17.50 14.54
CA PRO A 149 -14.17 17.17 14.52
C PRO A 149 -14.48 15.79 13.93
N LEU A 150 -13.66 15.29 12.99
CA LEU A 150 -13.86 13.97 12.39
C LEU A 150 -13.50 12.86 13.38
N VAL A 151 -14.41 11.90 13.53
CA VAL A 151 -14.23 10.70 14.35
C VAL A 151 -14.49 9.45 13.51
N PHE A 152 -13.88 8.33 13.90
CA PHE A 152 -14.01 7.04 13.25
C PHE A 152 -14.95 6.16 14.05
N ASP A 153 -16.03 5.71 13.43
CA ASP A 153 -17.06 4.92 14.08
C ASP A 153 -16.89 3.42 13.75
N ARG A 154 -17.07 2.55 14.74
CA ARG A 154 -16.84 1.11 14.61
C ARG A 154 -18.14 0.32 14.70
N THR A 155 -18.15 -0.87 14.10
CA THR A 155 -19.32 -1.77 14.19
C THR A 155 -19.41 -2.51 15.53
N SER A 156 -18.29 -2.69 16.23
CA SER A 156 -18.20 -3.52 17.44
C SER A 156 -17.23 -2.92 18.45
N PRO A 157 -17.49 -3.03 19.77
CA PRO A 157 -18.40 -3.99 20.41
C PRO A 157 -19.80 -3.44 20.80
N ASN A 158 -20.15 -2.19 20.50
CA ASN A 158 -21.46 -1.60 20.83
C ASN A 158 -22.24 -1.25 19.54
N PRO A 159 -23.58 -1.28 19.56
CA PRO A 159 -24.41 -0.91 18.41
C PRO A 159 -24.57 0.61 18.25
N GLY A 160 -23.68 1.43 18.81
CA GLY A 160 -23.72 2.89 18.73
C GLY A 160 -23.65 3.66 20.06
N SER A 161 -22.97 4.79 20.01
CA SER A 161 -22.95 5.87 21.01
C SER A 161 -24.15 6.80 20.81
N ALA A 162 -24.53 7.59 21.81
CA ALA A 162 -25.65 8.52 21.63
C ALA A 162 -25.34 9.51 20.49
N GLY A 163 -26.13 9.48 19.41
CA GLY A 163 -25.90 10.26 18.19
C GLY A 163 -25.05 9.59 17.12
N SER A 164 -24.47 8.41 17.40
CA SER A 164 -23.79 7.50 16.47
C SER A 164 -24.70 6.30 16.22
N LEU A 165 -24.95 5.94 14.96
CA LEU A 165 -25.58 4.65 14.63
C LEU A 165 -24.55 3.52 14.74
N ALA A 166 -24.90 2.30 14.31
CA ALA A 166 -23.90 1.24 14.21
C ALA A 166 -22.90 1.60 13.11
N GLY A 167 -21.66 1.89 13.49
CA GLY A 167 -20.60 2.25 12.56
C GLY A 167 -20.12 1.09 11.69
N GLN A 168 -19.10 1.36 10.87
CA GLN A 168 -18.42 0.40 10.01
C GLN A 168 -16.93 0.36 10.29
N ASP A 169 -16.45 -0.82 10.68
CA ASP A 169 -15.01 -1.10 10.74
C ASP A 169 -14.32 -0.89 9.37
N VAL A 170 -12.99 -0.77 9.39
CA VAL A 170 -12.21 -0.62 8.16
C VAL A 170 -12.44 -1.83 7.25
N ALA A 171 -12.80 -1.55 6.00
CA ALA A 171 -12.97 -2.53 4.95
C ALA A 171 -12.00 -2.21 3.80
N ALA A 172 -11.00 -3.07 3.59
CA ALA A 172 -10.07 -2.93 2.48
C ALA A 172 -10.78 -3.17 1.13
N ILE A 173 -10.60 -2.26 0.19
CA ILE A 173 -11.18 -2.29 -1.15
C ILE A 173 -10.16 -2.84 -2.15
N SER A 174 -8.93 -2.34 -2.07
CA SER A 174 -7.83 -2.70 -2.95
C SER A 174 -6.52 -2.62 -2.20
N VAL A 175 -5.68 -3.63 -2.38
CA VAL A 175 -4.38 -3.76 -1.71
C VAL A 175 -3.37 -4.21 -2.76
N GLN A 176 -2.24 -3.51 -2.85
CA GLN A 176 -1.17 -3.81 -3.79
C GLN A 176 0.17 -3.61 -3.10
N GLY A 177 0.99 -4.66 -3.05
CA GLY A 177 2.34 -4.63 -2.48
C GLY A 177 2.76 -5.96 -1.86
N LEU A 178 3.77 -5.92 -1.00
CA LEU A 178 4.32 -7.07 -0.27
C LEU A 178 4.34 -6.79 1.25
N TRP A 179 3.16 -6.53 1.81
CA TRP A 179 2.97 -6.16 3.22
C TRP A 179 1.53 -6.46 3.67
N ASP A 180 1.34 -6.61 4.97
CA ASP A 180 0.02 -6.69 5.58
C ASP A 180 -0.34 -5.36 6.24
N ALA A 181 -1.57 -4.91 6.05
CA ALA A 181 -2.13 -3.76 6.75
C ALA A 181 -3.05 -4.21 7.90
N ARG A 182 -2.97 -3.52 9.04
CA ARG A 182 -3.99 -3.60 10.09
C ARG A 182 -4.46 -2.21 10.50
N ALA A 183 -5.74 -2.12 10.82
CA ALA A 183 -6.35 -0.90 11.33
C ALA A 183 -6.38 -0.93 12.87
N VAL A 184 -6.03 0.20 13.48
CA VAL A 184 -5.99 0.36 14.94
C VAL A 184 -6.73 1.62 15.35
N TRP A 185 -7.80 1.46 16.13
CA TRP A 185 -8.59 2.55 16.70
C TRP A 185 -8.08 2.88 18.09
N SER A 186 -8.04 4.17 18.40
CA SER A 186 -7.54 4.65 19.69
C SER A 186 -8.10 6.03 20.03
N ASN A 187 -7.93 6.44 21.28
CA ASN A 187 -8.49 7.67 21.83
C ASN A 187 -10.04 7.70 21.70
N PRO A 188 -10.74 6.84 22.48
CA PRO A 188 -12.19 6.66 22.35
C PRO A 188 -12.97 7.95 22.67
N ILE A 189 -14.18 8.07 22.14
CA ILE A 189 -15.06 9.20 22.39
C ILE A 189 -15.99 8.91 23.56
N LYS A 190 -16.21 9.95 24.37
CA LYS A 190 -17.22 10.01 25.41
C LYS A 190 -18.22 11.10 25.04
N VAL A 191 -19.51 10.77 24.90
CA VAL A 191 -20.55 11.76 24.58
C VAL A 191 -21.25 12.23 25.86
N GLY A 192 -21.15 13.52 26.16
CA GLY A 192 -21.68 14.13 27.39
C GLY A 192 -21.12 13.47 28.65
N THR A 193 -22.03 13.07 29.55
CA THR A 193 -21.67 12.39 30.81
C THR A 193 -21.64 10.86 30.70
N ALA A 194 -22.10 10.29 29.57
CA ALA A 194 -22.20 8.85 29.38
C ALA A 194 -20.81 8.17 29.41
N PRO A 195 -20.68 6.91 29.85
CA PRO A 195 -19.41 6.20 29.79
C PRO A 195 -18.95 5.96 28.34
N VAL A 196 -17.66 5.73 28.15
CA VAL A 196 -17.08 5.33 26.85
C VAL A 196 -17.71 4.01 26.40
N ARG A 197 -18.23 3.97 25.18
CA ARG A 197 -18.89 2.79 24.59
C ARG A 197 -17.98 1.97 23.67
N ASN A 198 -16.74 2.42 23.42
CA ASN A 198 -15.76 1.78 22.52
C ASN A 198 -16.24 1.65 21.08
N ASP A 199 -16.92 2.68 20.60
CA ASP A 199 -17.66 2.70 19.34
C ASP A 199 -17.05 3.77 18.43
N ALA A 200 -17.12 5.04 18.84
CA ALA A 200 -16.41 6.13 18.18
C ALA A 200 -15.01 6.41 18.75
N TYR A 201 -14.07 6.78 17.88
CA TYR A 201 -12.66 7.04 18.19
C TYR A 201 -12.13 8.28 17.47
N ASN A 202 -11.25 9.06 18.10
CA ASN A 202 -10.59 10.17 17.42
C ASN A 202 -9.50 9.71 16.46
N MET A 203 -8.86 8.56 16.69
CA MET A 203 -7.67 8.21 15.94
C MET A 203 -7.79 6.83 15.32
N LEU A 204 -7.57 6.78 14.00
CA LEU A 204 -7.42 5.58 13.22
C LEU A 204 -5.97 5.50 12.72
N SER A 205 -5.28 4.41 13.02
CA SER A 205 -3.91 4.19 12.59
C SER A 205 -3.83 2.94 11.73
N ILE A 206 -3.18 3.05 10.57
CA ILE A 206 -2.87 1.92 9.70
C ILE A 206 -1.41 1.54 9.91
N TYR A 207 -1.18 0.28 10.25
CA TYR A 207 0.16 -0.30 10.43
C TYR A 207 0.43 -1.26 9.29
N PHE A 208 1.62 -1.14 8.70
CA PHE A 208 2.09 -2.07 7.68
C PHE A 208 3.15 -3.02 8.28
N SER A 209 3.10 -4.30 7.94
CA SER A 209 4.07 -5.30 8.44
C SER A 209 5.47 -5.14 7.81
N ALA A 210 5.53 -4.54 6.64
CA ALA A 210 6.73 -4.11 5.94
C ALA A 210 6.50 -2.72 5.32
N GLY A 211 7.54 -2.12 4.75
CA GLY A 211 7.43 -0.81 4.11
C GLY A 211 6.57 -0.85 2.84
N VAL A 212 5.64 0.09 2.71
CA VAL A 212 4.90 0.39 1.48
C VAL A 212 5.84 1.14 0.53
N ASN A 213 6.14 0.54 -0.62
CA ASN A 213 7.15 1.01 -1.58
C ASN A 213 6.52 1.59 -2.84
N ASN A 214 7.36 2.12 -3.72
CA ASN A 214 6.95 2.65 -5.01
C ASN A 214 6.03 1.68 -5.79
N GLY A 215 4.88 2.17 -6.23
CA GLY A 215 3.88 1.38 -6.96
C GLY A 215 2.88 0.63 -6.06
N ASP A 216 3.12 0.57 -4.75
CA ASP A 216 2.18 -0.01 -3.80
C ASP A 216 0.99 0.93 -3.55
N SER A 217 -0.14 0.33 -3.20
CA SER A 217 -1.35 1.08 -2.87
C SER A 217 -2.23 0.38 -1.84
N PHE A 218 -2.97 1.18 -1.07
CA PHE A 218 -3.92 0.70 -0.07
C PHE A 218 -5.17 1.57 -0.09
N TYR A 219 -6.31 0.98 -0.40
CA TYR A 219 -7.61 1.67 -0.39
C TYR A 219 -8.55 0.96 0.57
N PHE A 220 -9.24 1.73 1.41
CA PHE A 220 -10.21 1.22 2.35
C PHE A 220 -11.34 2.20 2.59
N THR A 221 -12.51 1.69 2.96
CA THR A 221 -13.59 2.51 3.53
C THR A 221 -13.63 2.36 5.05
N VAL A 222 -14.17 3.37 5.70
CA VAL A 222 -14.46 3.39 7.14
C VAL A 222 -15.64 4.33 7.39
N ASP A 223 -16.40 4.05 8.45
CA ASP A 223 -17.42 4.99 8.91
C ASP A 223 -16.78 6.17 9.66
N THR A 224 -17.28 7.34 9.38
CA THR A 224 -16.79 8.63 9.82
C THR A 224 -17.95 9.52 10.21
N ASP A 225 -17.82 10.09 11.40
CA ASP A 225 -18.82 10.95 12.01
C ASP A 225 -18.22 12.30 12.41
N SER A 226 -19.07 13.17 12.94
CA SER A 226 -18.67 14.45 13.49
C SER A 226 -18.93 14.57 14.97
N ALA A 227 -17.89 14.92 15.73
CA ALA A 227 -17.99 15.36 17.11
C ALA A 227 -18.30 16.86 17.21
N GLN A 228 -19.19 17.23 18.13
CA GLN A 228 -19.52 18.61 18.51
C GLN A 228 -19.17 18.88 19.98
#